data_AF-A0A9Q0UM10-F1
#
_entry.id   AF-A0A9Q0UM10-F1
#
_cell.length_a   1.000
_cell.length_b   1.000
_cell.length_c   1.000
_cell.angle_alpha   90.00
_cell.angle_beta   90.00
_cell.angle_gamma   90.00
#
_symmetry.space_group_name_H-M   'P 1'
#
loop_
_entity.id
_entity.type
_entity.pdbx_description
1 polymer ?
#
loop_
_entity_poly.entity_id
_entity_poly.type
_entity_poly.pdbx_seq_one_letter_code
_entity_poly.pdbx_strand_id
1 'polypeptide(L)'
;MASSSSHQTSIPLPPDPGGGKPLDHEVPIHVVTESSQLPAEFLNPSAAKQLIIGFDCEGVDLCRHGTLCIMQLAFPDAIYLVDAIKGGESLIQACKPALESSHITKVIHDCKRDSEALFFQFGIKLHNVVDTQIAYSQIEEQEGRIRLPDDYISFVGLLADPRYC
;
A
#
# COMPACT_ATOMS: atom_id res chain seq x y z
N MET A 1 9.03 -25.37 20.89
CA MET A 1 8.77 -25.06 19.47
C MET A 1 7.27 -24.99 19.29
N ALA A 2 6.70 -23.79 19.26
CA ALA A 2 5.28 -23.60 18.95
C ALA A 2 5.19 -23.29 17.46
N SER A 3 4.52 -24.15 16.70
CA SER A 3 4.13 -23.88 15.33
C SER A 3 3.14 -22.71 15.36
N SER A 4 3.56 -21.56 14.83
CA SER A 4 2.66 -20.45 14.55
C SER A 4 1.81 -20.87 13.35
N SER A 5 0.50 -20.99 13.54
CA SER A 5 -0.42 -21.22 12.43
C SER A 5 -0.53 -19.92 11.65
N SER A 6 -0.07 -19.89 10.40
CA SER A 6 -0.34 -18.80 9.49
C SER A 6 -1.85 -18.73 9.27
N HIS A 7 -2.51 -17.69 9.81
CA HIS A 7 -3.89 -17.39 9.46
C HIS A 7 -3.91 -16.86 8.03
N GLN A 8 -4.04 -17.77 7.07
CA GLN A 8 -4.16 -17.47 5.65
C GLN A 8 -5.65 -17.28 5.33
N THR A 9 -6.01 -16.08 4.89
CA THR A 9 -7.36 -15.72 4.43
C THR A 9 -7.27 -15.32 2.96
N SER A 10 -8.32 -15.51 2.16
CA SER A 10 -8.35 -15.19 0.73
C SER A 10 -9.46 -14.18 0.38
N ILE A 11 -9.27 -13.39 -0.68
CA ILE A 11 -10.32 -12.58 -1.31
C ILE A 11 -10.46 -12.99 -2.79
N PRO A 12 -11.69 -13.21 -3.30
CA PRO A 12 -11.92 -13.42 -4.72
C PRO A 12 -11.76 -12.10 -5.49
N LEU A 13 -10.97 -12.12 -6.57
CA LEU A 13 -10.84 -10.96 -7.47
C LEU A 13 -12.02 -10.92 -8.48
N PRO A 14 -12.47 -9.72 -8.88
CA PRO A 14 -13.42 -9.59 -9.97
C PRO A 14 -12.80 -10.08 -11.29
N PRO A 15 -13.62 -10.62 -12.22
CA PRO A 15 -13.14 -11.09 -13.52
C PRO A 15 -12.54 -9.95 -14.34
N ASP A 16 -11.49 -10.27 -15.09
CA ASP A 16 -10.82 -9.35 -16.00
C ASP A 16 -11.81 -8.86 -17.07
N PRO A 17 -11.99 -7.53 -17.27
CA PRO A 17 -12.88 -6.99 -18.30
C PRO A 17 -12.54 -7.43 -19.73
N GLY A 18 -11.35 -8.02 -19.96
CA GLY A 18 -10.91 -8.58 -21.23
C GLY A 18 -11.56 -9.91 -21.66
N GLY A 19 -12.58 -10.43 -20.95
CA GLY A 19 -13.30 -11.65 -21.34
C GLY A 19 -12.49 -12.95 -21.16
N GLY A 20 -11.42 -12.90 -20.35
CA GLY A 20 -10.72 -14.09 -19.88
C GLY A 20 -11.59 -14.93 -18.96
N LYS A 21 -11.29 -16.24 -18.84
CA LYS A 21 -11.91 -17.09 -17.82
C LYS A 21 -11.74 -16.43 -16.45
N PRO A 22 -12.73 -16.51 -15.53
CA PRO A 22 -12.54 -16.09 -14.14
C PRO A 22 -11.25 -16.74 -13.63
N LEU A 23 -10.29 -15.93 -13.21
CA LEU A 23 -9.11 -16.46 -12.55
C LEU A 23 -9.59 -16.97 -11.19
N ASP A 24 -9.63 -18.29 -11.00
CA ASP A 24 -9.83 -18.97 -9.70
C ASP A 24 -8.67 -18.70 -8.72
N HIS A 25 -8.05 -17.52 -8.79
CA HIS A 25 -6.92 -17.15 -7.97
C HIS A 25 -7.41 -16.34 -6.78
N GLU A 26 -7.65 -17.06 -5.69
CA GLU A 26 -7.67 -16.48 -4.35
C GLU A 26 -6.35 -15.76 -4.09
N VAL A 27 -6.40 -14.46 -3.82
CA VAL A 27 -5.20 -13.72 -3.38
C VAL A 27 -4.99 -14.01 -1.89
N PRO A 28 -3.88 -14.65 -1.50
CA PRO A 28 -3.59 -14.93 -0.11
C PRO A 28 -3.33 -13.64 0.68
N ILE A 29 -3.86 -13.60 1.90
CA ILE A 29 -3.66 -12.53 2.88
C ILE A 29 -2.84 -13.11 4.03
N HIS A 30 -1.74 -12.44 4.35
CA HIS A 30 -0.81 -12.79 5.40
C HIS A 30 -0.84 -11.74 6.51
N VAL A 31 -1.11 -12.16 7.75
CA VAL A 31 -0.86 -11.31 8.92
C VAL A 31 0.61 -11.46 9.32
N VAL A 32 1.34 -10.34 9.31
CA VAL A 32 2.78 -10.28 9.53
C VAL A 32 3.05 -9.68 10.90
N THR A 33 3.69 -10.46 11.77
CA THR A 33 4.16 -10.03 13.09
C THR A 33 5.68 -10.16 13.25
N GLU A 34 6.34 -10.82 12.30
CA GLU A 34 7.80 -10.99 12.23
C GLU A 34 8.28 -10.68 10.81
N SER A 35 9.46 -10.08 10.68
CA SER A 35 9.99 -9.65 9.38
C SER A 35 10.25 -10.82 8.42
N SER A 36 10.55 -12.00 8.96
CA SER A 36 10.74 -13.24 8.19
C SER A 36 9.52 -13.68 7.37
N GLN A 37 8.33 -13.15 7.69
CA GLN A 37 7.09 -13.43 6.97
C GLN A 37 6.88 -12.52 5.74
N LEU A 38 7.73 -11.51 5.55
CA LEU A 38 7.69 -10.63 4.38
C LEU A 38 8.53 -11.20 3.21
N PRO A 39 8.20 -10.84 1.95
CA PRO A 39 8.99 -11.25 0.79
C PRO A 39 10.45 -10.83 0.90
N ALA A 40 11.37 -11.72 0.53
CA ALA A 40 12.80 -11.46 0.61
C ALA A 40 13.24 -10.29 -0.28
N GLU A 41 12.60 -10.12 -1.43
CA GLU A 41 12.79 -9.01 -2.37
C GLU A 41 12.28 -7.66 -1.83
N PHE A 42 11.31 -7.69 -0.91
CA PHE A 42 10.84 -6.48 -0.24
C PHE A 42 11.87 -6.07 0.81
N LEU A 43 12.35 -7.01 1.62
CA LEU A 43 13.37 -6.75 2.64
C LEU A 43 14.74 -6.37 2.04
N ASN A 44 15.05 -6.89 0.84
CA ASN A 44 16.33 -6.68 0.15
C ASN A 44 16.10 -6.19 -1.28
N PRO A 45 15.65 -4.93 -1.47
CA PRO A 45 15.38 -4.40 -2.79
C PRO A 45 16.64 -4.30 -3.63
N SER A 46 16.54 -4.59 -4.93
CA SER A 46 17.68 -4.56 -5.83
C SER A 46 17.31 -4.05 -7.21
N ALA A 47 18.27 -3.48 -7.93
CA ALA A 47 18.07 -3.03 -9.31
C ALA A 47 17.65 -4.17 -10.25
N ALA A 48 18.03 -5.42 -9.94
CA ALA A 48 17.74 -6.60 -10.74
C ALA A 48 16.26 -7.01 -10.73
N LYS A 49 15.49 -6.62 -9.70
CA LYS A 49 14.07 -6.91 -9.58
C LYS A 49 13.33 -5.66 -9.11
N GLN A 50 12.65 -5.02 -10.05
CA GLN A 50 11.75 -3.90 -9.74
C GLN A 50 10.43 -4.46 -9.20
N LEU A 51 9.90 -3.84 -8.15
CA LEU A 51 8.59 -4.18 -7.59
C LEU A 51 7.65 -2.98 -7.67
N ILE A 52 6.37 -3.27 -7.82
CA ILE A 52 5.30 -2.29 -7.68
C ILE A 52 4.35 -2.85 -6.64
N ILE A 53 4.08 -2.07 -5.60
CA ILE A 53 3.21 -2.47 -4.51
C ILE A 53 2.16 -1.40 -4.26
N GLY A 54 0.94 -1.83 -3.91
CA GLY A 54 -0.01 -0.96 -3.22
C GLY A 54 0.43 -0.80 -1.77
N PHE A 55 0.34 0.41 -1.23
CA PHE A 55 0.74 0.72 0.13
C PHE A 55 -0.25 1.66 0.80
N ASP A 56 -0.59 1.35 2.05
CA ASP A 56 -1.46 2.15 2.90
C ASP A 56 -1.08 1.92 4.37
N CYS A 57 -1.44 2.86 5.25
CA CYS A 57 -1.21 2.78 6.68
C CYS A 57 -2.50 3.10 7.45
N GLU A 58 -2.72 2.40 8.56
CA GLU A 58 -3.83 2.66 9.48
C GLU A 58 -3.34 2.84 10.91
N GLY A 59 -4.04 3.69 11.67
CA GLY A 59 -3.61 4.04 13.01
C GLY A 59 -4.57 4.91 13.80
N VAL A 60 -4.26 5.09 15.09
CA VAL A 60 -4.95 6.06 15.95
C VAL A 60 -4.33 7.44 15.72
N ASP A 61 -5.16 8.40 15.31
CA ASP A 61 -4.73 9.77 14.97
C ASP A 61 -3.49 9.78 14.05
N LEU A 62 -3.47 8.92 13.02
CA LEU A 62 -2.31 8.63 12.19
C LEU A 62 -1.69 9.92 11.62
N CYS A 63 -0.55 10.31 12.19
CA CYS A 63 0.25 11.47 11.82
C CYS A 63 1.56 11.45 12.63
N ARG A 64 2.21 12.63 12.77
CA ARG A 64 3.41 12.83 13.60
C ARG A 64 3.36 12.31 15.05
N HIS A 65 2.20 12.40 15.71
CA HIS A 65 2.04 12.12 17.15
C HIS A 65 1.05 11.01 17.46
N GLY A 66 0.44 10.44 16.41
CA GLY A 66 -0.47 9.31 16.55
C GLY A 66 0.29 8.01 16.75
N THR A 67 -0.36 6.91 16.42
CA THR A 67 0.24 5.58 16.48
C THR A 67 -0.09 4.83 15.19
N LEU A 68 0.95 4.46 14.45
CA LEU A 68 0.82 3.49 13.36
C LEU A 68 0.42 2.13 13.95
N CYS A 69 -0.69 1.57 13.50
CA CYS A 69 -1.19 0.27 13.96
C CYS A 69 -0.99 -0.83 12.93
N ILE A 70 -1.20 -0.53 11.65
CA ILE A 70 -1.11 -1.50 10.55
C ILE A 70 -0.47 -0.83 9.34
N MET A 71 0.36 -1.58 8.60
CA MET A 71 0.68 -1.25 7.20
C MET A 71 0.11 -2.33 6.28
N GLN A 72 -0.54 -1.92 5.21
CA GLN A 72 -1.10 -2.80 4.19
C GLN A 72 -0.19 -2.78 2.96
N LEU A 73 0.26 -3.96 2.53
CA LEU A 73 1.10 -4.13 1.35
C LEU A 73 0.40 -5.05 0.37
N ALA A 74 0.06 -4.53 -0.81
CA ALA A 74 -0.52 -5.31 -1.90
C ALA A 74 0.55 -5.62 -2.96
N PHE A 75 0.91 -6.88 -3.09
CA PHE A 75 1.75 -7.41 -4.16
C PHE A 75 0.87 -7.99 -5.28
N PRO A 76 1.42 -8.26 -6.48
CA PRO A 76 0.64 -8.86 -7.57
C PRO A 76 -0.01 -10.20 -7.24
N ASP A 77 0.56 -10.94 -6.28
CA ASP A 77 0.18 -12.32 -5.95
C ASP A 77 -0.21 -12.52 -4.48
N ALA A 78 -0.12 -11.50 -3.61
CA ALA A 78 -0.44 -11.62 -2.19
C ALA A 78 -0.68 -10.25 -1.51
N ILE A 79 -1.38 -10.27 -0.38
CA ILE A 79 -1.58 -9.11 0.50
C ILE A 79 -0.91 -9.40 1.85
N TYR A 80 -0.19 -8.42 2.39
CA TYR A 80 0.43 -8.51 3.72
C TYR A 80 -0.13 -7.41 4.61
N LEU A 81 -0.66 -7.81 5.77
CA LEU A 81 -1.12 -6.93 6.83
C LEU A 81 -0.06 -6.94 7.93
N VAL A 82 0.79 -5.92 7.93
CA VAL A 82 1.90 -5.77 8.88
C VAL A 82 1.35 -5.18 10.17
N ASP A 83 1.30 -5.99 11.22
CA ASP A 83 0.83 -5.59 12.56
C ASP A 83 1.95 -4.82 13.27
N ALA A 84 1.88 -3.48 13.22
CA ALA A 84 2.86 -2.59 13.82
C ALA A 84 2.84 -2.65 15.35
N ILE A 85 1.72 -3.03 15.94
CA ILE A 85 1.55 -3.11 17.40
C ILE A 85 2.22 -4.37 17.93
N LYS A 86 1.91 -5.53 17.34
CA LYS A 86 2.45 -6.82 17.79
C LYS A 86 3.89 -7.04 17.31
N GLY A 87 4.20 -6.65 16.08
CA GLY A 87 5.57 -6.73 15.55
C GLY A 87 6.50 -5.64 16.07
N GLY A 88 5.94 -4.54 16.56
CA GLY A 88 6.68 -3.42 17.16
C GLY A 88 7.59 -2.68 16.17
N GLU A 89 8.42 -1.80 16.72
CA GLU A 89 9.32 -0.94 15.95
C GLU A 89 10.29 -1.75 15.07
N SER A 90 10.78 -2.90 15.53
CA SER A 90 11.73 -3.72 14.78
C SER A 90 11.15 -4.23 13.46
N LEU A 91 9.86 -4.60 13.42
CA LEU A 91 9.18 -5.00 12.19
C LEU A 91 9.03 -3.84 11.22
N ILE A 92 8.66 -2.65 11.71
CA ILE A 92 8.53 -1.45 10.88
C ILE A 92 9.89 -1.03 10.32
N GLN A 93 10.95 -1.06 11.14
CA GLN A 93 12.32 -0.79 10.68
C GLN A 93 12.81 -1.82 9.66
N ALA A 94 12.38 -3.08 9.73
CA ALA A 94 12.71 -4.08 8.72
C ALA A 94 12.11 -3.75 7.34
N CYS A 95 11.03 -2.95 7.28
CA CYS A 95 10.42 -2.48 6.04
C CYS A 95 11.16 -1.28 5.43
N LYS A 96 12.01 -0.59 6.21
CA LYS A 96 12.71 0.63 5.80
C LYS A 96 13.48 0.49 4.47
N PRO A 97 14.29 -0.56 4.22
CA PRO A 97 14.99 -0.70 2.95
C PRO A 97 14.04 -0.64 1.74
N ALA A 98 12.87 -1.26 1.85
CA ALA A 98 11.86 -1.30 0.80
C ALA A 98 11.19 0.06 0.58
N LEU A 99 10.76 0.68 1.68
CA LEU A 99 10.01 1.93 1.68
C LEU A 99 10.86 3.11 1.18
N GLU A 100 12.16 3.11 1.48
CA GLU A 100 13.12 4.13 0.99
C GLU A 100 13.75 3.77 -0.38
N SER A 101 13.45 2.59 -0.94
CA SER A 101 14.05 2.14 -2.19
C SER A 101 13.55 2.91 -3.41
N SER A 102 14.46 3.19 -4.35
CA SER A 102 14.13 3.59 -5.73
C SER A 102 13.75 2.42 -6.63
N HIS A 103 13.92 1.17 -6.17
CA HIS A 103 13.62 -0.05 -6.96
C HIS A 103 12.24 -0.64 -6.68
N ILE A 104 11.53 -0.08 -5.70
CA ILE A 104 10.17 -0.46 -5.35
C ILE A 104 9.31 0.78 -5.54
N THR A 105 8.33 0.71 -6.41
CA THR A 105 7.32 1.76 -6.57
C THR A 105 6.20 1.52 -5.55
N LYS A 106 5.90 2.53 -4.74
CA LYS A 106 4.77 2.51 -3.81
C LYS A 106 3.62 3.27 -4.43
N VAL A 107 2.56 2.57 -4.82
CA VAL A 107 1.31 3.17 -5.28
C VAL A 107 0.47 3.43 -4.04
N ILE A 108 0.18 4.70 -3.76
CA ILE A 108 -0.52 5.15 -2.56
C ILE A 108 -1.68 6.05 -3.00
N HIS A 109 -2.72 6.15 -2.18
CA HIS A 109 -3.78 7.13 -2.36
C HIS A 109 -3.73 8.16 -1.24
N ASP A 110 -3.39 9.40 -1.57
CA ASP A 110 -3.18 10.47 -0.58
C ASP A 110 -2.16 10.11 0.53
N CYS A 111 -0.87 10.07 0.18
CA CYS A 111 0.18 9.58 1.08
C CYS A 111 0.55 10.55 2.23
N LYS A 112 -0.15 11.69 2.41
CA LYS A 112 0.27 12.74 3.36
C LYS A 112 0.41 12.19 4.79
N ARG A 113 -0.63 11.52 5.31
CA ARG A 113 -0.64 11.04 6.70
C ARG A 113 0.29 9.86 6.92
N ASP A 114 0.35 8.94 5.97
CA ASP A 114 1.26 7.79 6.03
C ASP A 114 2.71 8.25 6.07
N SER A 115 3.07 9.20 5.19
CA SER A 115 4.42 9.74 5.12
C SER A 115 4.81 10.50 6.39
N GLU A 116 3.89 11.27 6.98
CA GLU A 116 4.11 11.92 8.29
C GLU A 116 4.34 10.89 9.39
N ALA A 117 3.49 9.86 9.48
CA ALA A 117 3.62 8.82 10.50
C ALA A 117 4.95 8.07 10.37
N LEU A 118 5.29 7.58 9.18
CA LEU A 118 6.55 6.88 8.92
C LEU A 118 7.78 7.74 9.23
N PHE A 119 7.76 9.02 8.84
CA PHE A 119 8.90 9.90 9.04
C PHE A 119 9.10 10.27 10.50
N PHE A 120 8.04 10.72 11.18
CA PHE A 120 8.17 11.24 12.55
C PHE A 120 8.22 10.14 13.61
N GLN A 121 7.52 9.01 13.41
CA GLN A 121 7.51 7.91 14.39
C GLN A 121 8.68 6.94 14.19
N PHE A 122 9.16 6.74 12.95
CA PHE A 122 10.16 5.70 12.64
C PHE A 122 11.39 6.21 11.86
N GLY A 123 11.44 7.48 11.45
CA GLY A 123 12.54 8.01 10.65
C GLY A 123 12.65 7.35 9.27
N ILE A 124 11.53 6.92 8.69
CA ILE A 124 11.45 6.29 7.36
C ILE A 124 10.96 7.33 6.36
N LYS A 125 11.71 7.51 5.26
CA LYS A 125 11.35 8.42 4.16
C LYS A 125 10.87 7.65 2.95
N LEU A 126 9.57 7.72 2.66
CA LEU A 126 9.04 7.16 1.42
C LEU A 126 9.77 7.74 0.20
N HIS A 127 10.20 6.86 -0.70
CA HIS A 127 10.85 7.22 -1.96
C HIS A 127 10.15 6.53 -3.13
N ASN A 128 10.22 7.04 -4.36
CA ASN A 128 9.58 6.42 -5.53
C ASN A 128 8.08 6.12 -5.31
N VAL A 129 7.34 7.14 -4.87
CA VAL A 129 5.90 7.10 -4.62
C VAL A 129 5.14 7.54 -5.87
N VAL A 130 4.09 6.80 -6.21
CA VAL A 130 3.06 7.22 -7.17
C VAL A 130 1.78 7.45 -6.37
N ASP A 131 1.44 8.71 -6.16
CA ASP A 131 0.21 9.09 -5.47
C ASP A 131 -0.94 9.21 -6.48
N THR A 132 -1.91 8.31 -6.37
CA THR A 132 -3.06 8.22 -7.27
C THR A 132 -3.99 9.43 -7.17
N GLN A 133 -4.07 10.09 -6.01
CA GLN A 133 -4.82 11.33 -5.83
C GLN A 133 -4.18 12.48 -6.62
N ILE A 134 -2.85 12.58 -6.59
CA ILE A 134 -2.13 13.59 -7.37
C ILE A 134 -2.25 13.28 -8.87
N ALA A 135 -2.04 12.02 -9.27
CA ALA A 135 -2.07 11.58 -10.65
C ALA A 135 -3.42 11.88 -11.32
N TYR A 136 -4.53 11.47 -10.70
CA TYR A 136 -5.86 11.78 -11.20
C TYR A 136 -6.08 13.27 -11.38
N SER A 137 -5.74 14.06 -10.36
CA SER A 137 -5.99 15.49 -10.43
C SER A 137 -5.03 16.21 -11.41
N GLN A 138 -3.94 15.59 -11.86
CA GLN A 138 -3.14 16.06 -13.01
C GLN A 138 -3.79 15.68 -14.35
N ILE A 139 -4.39 14.49 -14.44
CA ILE A 139 -5.14 14.06 -15.64
C ILE A 139 -6.33 15.01 -15.88
N GLU A 140 -7.12 15.32 -14.85
CA GLU A 140 -8.27 16.24 -14.98
C GLU A 140 -7.83 17.64 -15.47
N GLU A 141 -6.69 18.15 -15.00
CA GLU A 141 -6.13 19.43 -15.43
C GLU A 141 -5.71 19.40 -16.91
N GLN A 142 -5.09 18.30 -17.36
CA GLN A 142 -4.72 18.09 -18.77
C GLN A 142 -5.96 17.98 -19.68
N GLU A 143 -7.08 17.49 -19.16
CA GLU A 143 -8.37 17.48 -19.85
C GLU A 143 -9.09 18.85 -19.82
N GLY A 144 -8.47 19.89 -19.25
CA GLY A 144 -8.98 21.26 -19.25
C GLY A 144 -9.98 21.56 -18.13
N ARG A 145 -10.03 20.72 -17.09
CA ARG A 145 -10.92 20.96 -15.94
C ARG A 145 -10.26 21.82 -14.88
N ILE A 146 -11.07 22.66 -14.26
CA ILE A 146 -10.63 23.54 -13.18
C ILE A 146 -10.67 22.73 -11.89
N ARG A 147 -9.50 22.52 -11.26
CA ARG A 147 -9.44 22.03 -9.88
C ARG A 147 -10.13 23.02 -8.95
N LEU A 148 -11.08 22.53 -8.17
CA LEU A 148 -11.59 23.28 -7.04
C LEU A 148 -10.65 23.11 -5.83
N PRO A 149 -10.50 24.14 -4.97
CA PRO A 149 -9.96 23.93 -3.64
C PRO A 149 -10.78 22.85 -2.93
N ASP A 150 -10.13 21.85 -2.34
CA ASP A 150 -10.75 20.69 -1.67
C ASP A 150 -11.37 19.63 -2.61
N ASP A 151 -10.94 19.56 -3.87
CA ASP A 151 -11.34 18.48 -4.78
C ASP A 151 -10.51 17.20 -4.51
N TYR A 152 -10.98 16.41 -3.53
CA TYR A 152 -10.49 15.05 -3.28
C TYR A 152 -11.31 14.02 -4.06
N ILE A 153 -10.63 13.00 -4.56
CA ILE A 153 -11.29 11.85 -5.19
C ILE A 153 -12.04 11.11 -4.09
N SER A 154 -13.36 11.18 -4.17
CA SER A 154 -14.20 10.23 -3.47
C SER A 154 -14.36 9.00 -4.36
N PHE A 155 -14.16 7.80 -3.81
CA PHE A 155 -14.48 6.57 -4.54
C PHE A 155 -15.96 6.54 -4.95
N VAL A 156 -16.86 7.07 -4.11
CA VAL A 156 -18.28 7.24 -4.46
C VAL A 156 -18.45 8.23 -5.62
N GLY A 157 -17.69 9.32 -5.64
CA GLY A 157 -17.68 10.27 -6.75
C GLY A 157 -17.18 9.64 -8.05
N LEU A 158 -16.13 8.81 -7.97
CA LEU A 158 -15.57 8.10 -9.12
C LEU A 158 -16.55 7.08 -9.70
N LEU A 159 -17.28 6.36 -8.84
CA LEU A 159 -18.36 5.45 -9.26
C LEU A 159 -19.56 6.17 -9.89
N ALA A 160 -19.73 7.46 -9.62
CA ALA A 160 -20.75 8.28 -10.26
C ALA A 160 -20.29 8.92 -11.58
N ASP A 161 -18.99 8.84 -11.90
CA ASP A 161 -18.43 9.41 -13.12
C ASP A 161 -18.51 8.40 -14.28
N PRO A 162 -19.28 8.71 -15.34
CA PRO A 162 -19.52 7.79 -16.45
C PRO A 162 -18.27 7.51 -17.31
N ARG A 163 -17.14 8.16 -17.06
CA ARG A 163 -15.88 7.85 -17.75
C ARG A 163 -15.17 6.63 -17.17
N TYR A 164 -15.45 6.30 -15.92
CA TYR A 164 -14.75 5.26 -15.16
C TYR A 164 -15.64 4.05 -14.82
N CYS A 165 -16.88 4.03 -15.33
CA CYS A 165 -17.88 2.98 -15.14
C CYS A 165 -18.38 2.41 -16.47
#